data_AF-A0AA47BU98-F1
#
_entry.id   AF-A0AA47BU98-F1
#
_cell.length_a   1.000
_cell.length_b   1.000
_cell.length_c   1.000
_cell.angle_alpha   90.00
_cell.angle_beta   90.00
_cell.angle_gamma   90.00
#
_symmetry.space_group_name_H-M   'P 1'
#
loop_
_entity.id
_entity.type
_entity.pdbx_description
1 polymer ?
#
loop_
_entity_poly.entity_id
_entity_poly.type
_entity_poly.pdbx_seq_one_letter_code
_entity_poly.pdbx_strand_id
1 'polypeptide(L)' 'MNKISSIPILVLISLLASCNISESMAWVISTFVGSGTPGFENGTGSTVRFNLPRGVAVDSEGNVYVAEQGNHRIRKITP' A
#
# COMPACT_ATOMS: atom_id res chain seq x y z
N MET A 1 42.52 26.70 -10.93
CA MET A 1 42.93 25.46 -10.24
C MET A 1 42.55 25.60 -8.78
N ASN A 2 41.30 25.28 -8.45
CA ASN A 2 40.74 25.51 -7.11
C ASN A 2 41.02 24.27 -6.28
N LYS A 3 41.91 24.45 -5.30
CA LYS A 3 42.43 23.44 -4.40
C LYS A 3 41.28 22.74 -3.68
N ILE A 4 41.04 21.47 -4.02
CA ILE A 4 40.33 20.52 -3.17
C ILE A 4 41.34 20.07 -2.11
N SER A 5 41.75 20.98 -1.23
CA SER A 5 42.67 20.66 -0.14
C SER A 5 41.94 19.90 0.94
N SER A 6 42.13 18.58 0.94
CA SER A 6 42.12 17.70 2.10
C SER A 6 40.87 17.71 2.98
N ILE A 7 39.77 17.17 2.47
CA ILE A 7 38.81 16.50 3.34
C ILE A 7 39.48 15.18 3.78
N PRO A 8 39.71 14.94 5.08
CA PRO A 8 40.35 13.71 5.55
C PRO A 8 39.51 12.51 5.13
N ILE A 9 40.14 11.47 4.56
CA ILE A 9 39.49 10.22 4.11
C ILE A 9 38.61 9.60 5.21
N LEU A 10 38.92 9.86 6.48
CA LEU A 10 38.13 9.44 7.65
C LEU A 10 36.73 10.08 7.74
N VAL A 11 36.53 11.30 7.20
CA VAL A 11 35.24 12.03 7.21
C VAL A 11 34.31 11.54 6.08
N LEU A 12 34.86 10.92 5.02
CA LEU A 12 34.05 10.33 3.96
C LEU A 12 33.47 8.96 4.37
N ILE A 13 34.16 8.22 5.26
CA ILE A 13 33.69 6.92 5.78
C ILE A 13 32.61 7.11 6.86
N SER A 14 32.65 8.19 7.66
CA SER A 14 31.63 8.46 8.68
C SER A 14 30.32 9.04 8.12
N LEU A 15 30.34 9.68 6.95
CA LEU A 15 29.13 10.22 6.30
C LEU A 15 28.26 9.14 5.65
N LEU A 16 28.80 7.93 5.42
CA LEU A 16 28.05 6.77 4.94
C LEU A 16 27.33 6.01 6.09
N ALA A 17 27.73 6.23 7.34
CA ALA A 17 27.09 5.63 8.52
C ALA A 17 25.84 6.40 8.98
N SER A 18 25.53 7.57 8.40
CA SER A 18 24.21 8.21 8.56
C SER A 18 23.12 7.52 7.75
N CYS A 19 23.49 6.58 6.87
CA CYS A 19 22.55 5.71 6.21
C CYS A 19 22.09 4.63 7.20
N ASN A 20 21.34 5.04 8.21
CA ASN A 20 20.52 4.13 9.01
C ASN A 20 19.37 3.63 8.13
N ILE A 21 19.65 2.80 7.12
CA ILE A 21 18.64 1.91 6.56
C ILE A 21 18.65 0.66 7.43
N SER A 22 18.44 0.82 8.74
CA SER A 22 18.25 -0.31 9.67
C SER A 22 16.79 -0.73 9.78
N GLU A 23 15.87 0.02 9.16
CA GLU A 23 14.50 -0.44 8.98
C GLU A 23 14.36 -0.88 7.54
N SER A 24 14.47 -2.19 7.31
CA SER A 24 13.95 -2.77 6.08
C SER A 24 12.49 -2.33 5.98
N MET A 25 12.12 -1.55 4.95
CA MET A 25 10.72 -1.25 4.69
C MET A 25 9.97 -2.56 4.53
N ALA A 26 9.26 -2.95 5.58
CA ALA A 26 8.41 -4.12 5.57
C ALA A 26 7.12 -3.74 4.86
N TRP A 27 6.89 -4.34 3.70
CA TRP A 27 5.59 -4.23 3.04
C TRP A 27 4.56 -4.93 3.91
N VAL A 28 3.63 -4.17 4.47
CA VAL A 28 2.52 -4.71 5.24
C VAL A 28 1.37 -5.00 4.28
N ILE A 29 0.97 -6.26 4.21
CA ILE A 29 -0.27 -6.67 3.54
C ILE A 29 -1.35 -6.69 4.61
N SER A 30 -2.42 -5.93 4.39
CA SER A 30 -3.61 -5.93 5.24
C SER A 30 -4.86 -6.12 4.40
N THR A 31 -5.90 -6.67 5.04
CA THR A 31 -7.22 -6.76 4.42
C THR A 31 -7.95 -5.45 4.68
N PHE A 32 -8.37 -4.78 3.60
CA PHE A 32 -9.12 -3.53 3.71
C PHE A 32 -10.58 -3.78 4.15
N VAL A 33 -11.30 -4.62 3.41
CA VAL A 33 -12.66 -5.07 3.72
C VAL A 33 -12.89 -6.50 3.21
N GLY A 34 -13.83 -7.23 3.83
CA GLY A 34 -14.25 -8.56 3.36
C GLY A 34 -14.26 -9.63 4.46
N SER A 35 -15.28 -10.48 4.45
CA SER A 35 -15.41 -11.63 5.36
C SER A 35 -14.79 -12.93 4.83
N GLY A 36 -14.41 -12.96 3.55
CA GLY A 36 -14.01 -14.17 2.83
C GLY A 36 -15.16 -15.12 2.49
N THR A 37 -16.40 -14.84 2.89
CA THR A 37 -17.58 -15.65 2.57
C THR A 37 -18.33 -15.04 1.38
N PRO A 38 -18.65 -15.84 0.34
CA PRO A 38 -19.43 -15.37 -0.80
C PRO A 38 -20.80 -14.81 -0.38
N GLY A 39 -21.19 -13.67 -0.93
CA GLY A 39 -22.51 -13.09 -0.71
C GLY A 39 -22.58 -11.61 -1.05
N PHE A 40 -23.63 -10.96 -0.56
CA PHE A 40 -23.83 -9.52 -0.69
C PHE A 40 -24.13 -8.93 0.68
N GLU A 41 -23.18 -8.16 1.20
CA GLU A 41 -23.36 -7.41 2.45
C GLU A 41 -22.56 -6.11 2.36
N ASN A 42 -23.24 -4.99 2.62
CA ASN A 42 -22.61 -3.68 2.81
C ASN A 42 -22.27 -3.50 4.29
N GLY A 43 -21.26 -2.70 4.58
CA GLY A 43 -20.79 -2.48 5.94
C GLY A 43 -19.35 -2.01 5.93
N THR A 44 -18.66 -2.19 7.05
CA THR A 44 -17.26 -1.83 7.24
C THR A 44 -16.45 -3.06 7.66
N GLY A 45 -15.15 -3.05 7.32
CA GLY A 45 -14.21 -4.10 7.70
C GLY A 45 -14.64 -5.50 7.25
N SER A 46 -14.61 -6.45 8.18
CA SER A 46 -14.83 -7.89 7.93
C SER A 46 -16.30 -8.29 7.76
N THR A 47 -17.26 -7.38 7.91
CA THR A 47 -18.69 -7.67 7.70
C THR A 47 -19.08 -7.67 6.23
N VAL A 48 -18.29 -7.00 5.39
CA VAL A 48 -18.54 -6.89 3.96
C VAL A 48 -18.43 -8.26 3.28
N ARG A 49 -19.40 -8.60 2.43
CA ARG A 49 -19.36 -9.83 1.60
C ARG A 49 -19.35 -9.47 0.13
N PHE A 50 -18.50 -10.16 -0.62
CA PHE A 50 -18.42 -10.07 -2.07
C PHE A 50 -18.77 -11.42 -2.69
N ASN A 51 -19.23 -11.44 -3.94
CA ASN A 51 -19.53 -12.64 -4.70
C ASN A 51 -18.89 -12.57 -6.09
N LEU A 52 -17.88 -13.42 -6.32
CA LEU A 52 -17.08 -13.49 -7.56
C LEU A 52 -16.57 -12.11 -8.03
N PRO A 53 -15.77 -11.38 -7.22
CA PRO A 53 -15.13 -10.15 -7.69
C PRO A 53 -14.13 -10.46 -8.82
N ARG A 54 -14.16 -9.67 -9.90
CA ARG A 54 -13.34 -9.88 -11.11
C ARG A 54 -12.46 -8.69 -11.50
N GLY A 55 -12.73 -7.50 -10.96
CA GLY A 55 -11.98 -6.30 -11.28
C GLY A 55 -11.92 -5.35 -10.09
N VAL A 56 -10.82 -4.60 -10.00
CA VAL A 56 -10.60 -3.57 -9.01
C VAL A 56 -9.98 -2.34 -9.67
N ALA A 57 -10.43 -1.14 -9.28
CA ALA A 57 -9.85 0.14 -9.68
C ALA A 57 -9.83 1.09 -8.48
N VAL A 58 -8.90 2.04 -8.47
CA VAL A 58 -8.77 3.05 -7.40
C VAL A 58 -8.81 4.43 -8.04
N ASP A 59 -9.60 5.35 -7.48
CA ASP A 59 -9.63 6.75 -7.93
C ASP A 59 -8.58 7.62 -7.21
N SER A 60 -8.51 8.90 -7.56
CA SER A 60 -7.56 9.86 -6.97
C SER A 60 -7.83 10.20 -5.50
N GLU A 61 -9.03 9.89 -5.00
CA GLU A 61 -9.42 10.09 -3.60
C GLU A 61 -9.10 8.85 -2.75
N GLY A 62 -8.61 7.77 -3.36
CA GLY A 62 -8.35 6.49 -2.70
C GLY A 62 -9.58 5.60 -2.56
N ASN A 63 -10.71 5.94 -3.19
CA ASN A 63 -11.86 5.05 -3.20
C ASN A 63 -11.58 3.83 -4.08
N VAL A 64 -11.96 2.66 -3.59
CA VAL A 64 -11.79 1.38 -4.30
C VAL A 64 -13.11 0.96 -4.93
N TYR A 65 -13.08 0.67 -6.23
CA TYR A 65 -14.21 0.19 -6.99
C TYR A 65 -14.02 -1.29 -7.31
N VAL A 66 -15.00 -2.13 -6.95
CA VAL A 66 -14.96 -3.58 -7.15
C VAL A 66 -16.08 -3.98 -8.12
N ALA A 67 -15.70 -4.66 -9.21
CA ALA A 67 -16.65 -5.25 -10.15
C ALA A 67 -17.00 -6.69 -9.73
N GLU A 68 -18.24 -6.90 -9.29
CA GLU A 68 -18.74 -8.18 -8.82
C GLU A 68 -19.51 -8.91 -9.92
N GLN A 69 -18.95 -10.03 -10.40
CA GLN A 69 -19.63 -10.87 -11.38
C GLN A 69 -20.83 -11.58 -10.76
N GLY A 70 -20.71 -12.11 -9.54
CA GLY A 70 -21.75 -12.92 -8.91
C GLY A 70 -22.93 -12.11 -8.37
N ASN A 71 -22.71 -10.82 -8.07
CA ASN A 71 -23.76 -9.91 -7.62
C ASN A 71 -24.25 -8.96 -8.73
N HIS A 72 -23.65 -9.00 -9.93
CA HIS A 72 -23.95 -8.12 -11.07
C HIS A 72 -23.89 -6.62 -10.73
N ARG A 73 -22.88 -6.20 -9.96
CA ARG A 73 -22.78 -4.84 -9.42
C ARG A 73 -21.36 -4.31 -9.46
N ILE A 74 -21.22 -2.99 -9.56
CA ILE A 74 -19.99 -2.27 -9.21
C ILE A 74 -20.19 -1.69 -7.81
N ARG A 75 -19.22 -1.89 -6.93
CA ARG A 75 -19.27 -1.40 -5.54
C ARG A 75 -18.16 -0.42 -5.26
N LYS A 76 -18.47 0.66 -4.55
CA LYS A 76 -17.51 1.66 -4.05
C LYS A 76 -17.20 1.38 -2.59
N ILE A 77 -15.92 1.47 -2.22
CA ILE A 77 -15.41 1.38 -0.86
C ILE A 77 -14.60 2.65 -0.63
N THR A 78 -14.93 3.38 0.42
CA THR A 78 -14.23 4.61 0.81
C THR A 78 -13.17 4.27 1.88
N PRO A 79 -12.02 4.98 1.92
CA PRO A 79 -11.04 4.88 3.00
C PRO A 79 -11.62 5.09 4.40
#